data_AF-A0A6L3X9T1-F1
#
_entry.id   AF-A0A6L3X9T1-F1
#
_cell.length_a   1.000
_cell.length_b   1.000
_cell.length_c   1.000
_cell.angle_alpha   90.00
_cell.angle_beta   90.00
_cell.angle_gamma   90.00
#
_symmetry.space_group_name_H-M   'P 1'
#
loop_
_entity.id
_entity.type
_entity.pdbx_description
1 polymer ?
#
loop_
_entity_poly.entity_id
_entity_poly.type
_entity_poly.pdbx_seq_one_letter_code
_entity_poly.pdbx_strand_id
1 'polypeptide(L)'
;VSSAASDVYERLFQLMARDEQDDPLDLKGSFAGAMGYGQFMPSSYKQYAVDFNGDGHINLWDPEDAIGSVANYFKAHGWTPGGQVAVQANGEAFGLENGFKTKYSVAQLAAAGLTPSQPLGNVDQVSLLRLDVGTGYQYWFGLPNFYTITRYNHSTHYAMAVWQLGLAVSQARVPAASPFSQ
;
A
#
# COMPACT_ATOMS: atom_id res chain seq x y z
N VAL A 1 -6.13 -14.08 -18.38
CA VAL A 1 -7.07 -14.23 -17.25
C VAL A 1 -7.94 -15.43 -17.58
N SER A 2 -8.11 -16.42 -16.69
CA SER A 2 -9.01 -17.54 -16.98
C SER A 2 -10.45 -17.02 -17.13
N SER A 3 -11.25 -17.61 -18.02
CA SER A 3 -12.63 -17.19 -18.31
C SER A 3 -13.46 -17.01 -17.03
N ALA A 4 -13.38 -17.96 -16.11
CA ALA A 4 -14.11 -17.92 -14.84
C ALA A 4 -13.79 -16.72 -13.93
N ALA A 5 -12.55 -16.20 -13.94
CA ALA A 5 -12.20 -15.03 -13.14
C ALA A 5 -12.78 -13.75 -13.76
N SER A 6 -12.80 -13.67 -15.10
CA SER A 6 -13.41 -12.56 -15.83
C SER A 6 -14.90 -12.46 -15.55
N ASP A 7 -15.60 -13.59 -15.58
CA ASP A 7 -17.07 -13.65 -15.37
C ASP A 7 -17.47 -13.16 -13.97
N VAL A 8 -16.64 -13.45 -12.95
CA VAL A 8 -16.89 -12.99 -11.57
C VAL A 8 -16.73 -11.47 -11.48
N TYR A 9 -15.69 -10.90 -12.08
CA TYR A 9 -15.48 -9.45 -12.05
C TYR A 9 -16.57 -8.70 -12.80
N GLU A 10 -16.96 -9.19 -13.97
CA GLU A 10 -18.06 -8.61 -14.75
C GLU A 10 -19.37 -8.61 -13.96
N ARG A 11 -19.71 -9.73 -13.32
CA ARG A 11 -20.92 -9.82 -12.50
C ARG A 11 -20.91 -8.86 -11.31
N LEU A 12 -19.75 -8.72 -10.65
CA LEU A 12 -19.60 -7.79 -9.53
C LEU A 12 -19.75 -6.33 -9.99
N PHE A 13 -19.20 -6.01 -11.16
CA PHE A 13 -19.35 -4.68 -11.76
C PHE A 13 -20.82 -4.37 -12.12
N GLN A 14 -21.53 -5.31 -12.74
CA GLN A 14 -22.95 -5.12 -13.08
C GLN A 14 -23.82 -4.96 -11.83
N LEU A 15 -23.53 -5.70 -10.75
CA LEU A 15 -24.24 -5.54 -9.48
C LEU A 15 -23.99 -4.16 -8.86
N MET A 16 -22.73 -3.71 -8.84
CA MET A 16 -22.38 -2.38 -8.37
C MET A 16 -23.14 -1.30 -9.15
N ALA A 17 -23.05 -1.29 -10.49
CA ALA A 17 -23.72 -0.28 -11.30
C ALA A 17 -25.24 -0.25 -11.07
N ARG A 18 -25.87 -1.43 -10.93
CA ARG A 18 -27.29 -1.51 -10.61
C ARG A 18 -27.62 -0.96 -9.23
N ASP A 19 -26.82 -1.29 -8.22
CA ASP A 19 -27.07 -0.91 -6.83
C ASP A 19 -26.87 0.61 -6.63
N GLU A 20 -25.90 1.21 -7.32
CA GLU A 20 -25.65 2.68 -7.33
C GLU A 20 -26.47 3.44 -8.40
N GLN A 21 -27.30 2.74 -9.18
CA GLN A 21 -28.13 3.31 -10.25
C GLN A 21 -27.34 4.00 -11.39
N ASP A 22 -26.13 3.52 -11.66
CA ASP A 22 -25.29 3.97 -12.77
C ASP A 22 -25.65 3.29 -14.10
N ASP A 23 -25.41 3.98 -15.22
CA ASP A 23 -25.27 3.31 -16.52
C ASP A 23 -23.90 2.62 -16.58
N PRO A 24 -23.82 1.28 -16.66
CA PRO A 24 -22.56 0.56 -16.71
C PRO A 24 -21.69 0.92 -17.92
N LEU A 25 -22.24 1.51 -18.99
CA LEU A 25 -21.49 1.94 -20.16
C LEU A 25 -20.75 3.28 -19.97
N ASP A 26 -21.16 4.08 -18.97
CA ASP A 26 -20.55 5.37 -18.67
C ASP A 26 -19.35 5.25 -17.71
N LEU A 27 -19.28 4.16 -16.95
CA LEU A 27 -18.20 3.91 -16.00
C LEU A 27 -16.90 3.54 -16.72
N LYS A 28 -15.84 4.33 -16.49
CA LYS A 28 -14.53 4.16 -17.12
C LYS A 28 -13.46 3.76 -16.12
N GLY A 29 -12.54 2.89 -16.54
CA GLY A 29 -11.45 2.41 -15.70
C GLY A 29 -10.22 2.01 -16.50
N SER A 30 -9.29 1.33 -15.83
CA SER A 30 -8.13 0.74 -16.50
C SER A 30 -8.52 -0.43 -17.40
N PHE A 31 -7.57 -0.89 -18.21
CA PHE A 31 -7.72 -2.07 -19.07
C PHE A 31 -8.15 -3.33 -18.29
N ALA A 32 -7.76 -3.45 -17.02
CA ALA A 32 -8.14 -4.59 -16.16
C ALA A 32 -9.48 -4.39 -15.44
N GLY A 33 -10.16 -3.26 -15.64
CA GLY A 33 -11.43 -2.93 -14.97
C GLY A 33 -11.27 -2.32 -13.58
N ALA A 34 -10.12 -1.73 -13.27
CA ALA A 34 -9.93 -1.00 -12.02
C ALA A 34 -10.49 0.44 -12.13
N MET A 35 -11.18 0.91 -11.09
CA MET A 35 -12.10 2.05 -11.16
C MET A 35 -11.74 3.17 -10.17
N GLY A 36 -12.09 4.41 -10.54
CA GLY A 36 -11.99 5.58 -9.67
C GLY A 36 -10.57 5.98 -9.25
N TYR A 37 -10.49 6.89 -8.26
CA TYR A 37 -9.23 7.45 -7.75
C TYR A 37 -8.27 6.38 -7.22
N GLY A 38 -8.81 5.39 -6.50
CA GLY A 38 -8.02 4.31 -5.91
C GLY A 38 -7.68 3.18 -6.88
N GLN A 39 -8.25 3.14 -8.09
CA GLN A 39 -8.15 1.95 -8.96
C GLN A 39 -8.63 0.68 -8.25
N PHE A 40 -9.82 0.74 -7.65
CA PHE A 40 -10.45 -0.41 -7.02
C PHE A 40 -10.96 -1.40 -8.09
N MET A 41 -10.67 -2.68 -7.92
CA MET A 41 -11.37 -3.74 -8.66
C MET A 41 -12.81 -3.87 -8.15
N PRO A 42 -13.78 -4.35 -8.95
CA PRO A 42 -15.17 -4.55 -8.49
C PRO A 42 -15.30 -5.42 -7.24
N SER A 43 -14.40 -6.39 -7.05
CA SER A 43 -14.35 -7.20 -5.82
C SER A 43 -13.89 -6.41 -4.60
N SER A 44 -12.99 -5.44 -4.78
CA SER A 44 -12.52 -4.56 -3.71
C SER A 44 -13.58 -3.53 -3.36
N TYR A 45 -14.31 -3.02 -4.35
CA TYR A 45 -15.47 -2.16 -4.14
C TYR A 45 -16.44 -2.83 -3.17
N LYS A 46 -16.93 -4.03 -3.55
CA LYS A 46 -17.91 -4.77 -2.76
C LYS A 46 -17.47 -5.07 -1.32
N GLN A 47 -16.18 -5.28 -1.09
CA GLN A 47 -15.67 -5.72 0.22
C GLN A 47 -15.21 -4.57 1.10
N TYR A 48 -14.75 -3.47 0.52
CA TYR A 48 -13.97 -2.48 1.25
C TYR A 48 -14.38 -1.03 0.97
N ALA A 49 -15.15 -0.76 -0.10
CA ALA A 49 -15.60 0.60 -0.36
C ALA A 49 -16.66 1.02 0.67
N VAL A 50 -16.65 2.29 1.03
CA VAL A 50 -17.53 2.88 2.04
C VAL A 50 -18.01 4.26 1.58
N ASP A 51 -19.27 4.56 1.87
CA ASP A 51 -19.83 5.91 1.83
C ASP A 51 -19.18 6.69 2.97
N PHE A 52 -18.20 7.53 2.63
CA PHE A 52 -17.40 8.26 3.59
C PHE A 52 -17.86 9.71 3.74
N ASN A 53 -18.48 10.27 2.70
CA ASN A 53 -19.07 11.61 2.75
C ASN A 53 -20.49 11.63 3.38
N GLY A 54 -21.13 10.45 3.52
CA GLY A 54 -22.43 10.27 4.16
C GLY A 54 -23.63 10.65 3.30
N ASP A 55 -23.49 10.69 1.98
CA ASP A 55 -24.56 11.07 1.04
C ASP A 55 -25.51 9.90 0.67
N GLY A 56 -25.20 8.68 1.13
CA GLY A 56 -25.97 7.47 0.88
C GLY A 56 -25.51 6.65 -0.32
N HIS A 57 -24.46 7.10 -1.03
CA HIS A 57 -23.88 6.43 -2.18
C HIS A 57 -22.41 6.09 -1.96
N ILE A 58 -21.89 5.12 -2.70
CA ILE A 58 -20.45 4.81 -2.69
C ILE A 58 -19.87 5.13 -4.07
N ASN A 59 -19.31 6.33 -4.22
CA ASN A 59 -18.77 6.80 -5.49
C ASN A 59 -17.24 6.75 -5.52
N LEU A 60 -16.66 5.79 -6.25
CA LEU A 60 -15.20 5.68 -6.38
C LEU A 60 -14.53 6.86 -7.13
N TRP A 61 -15.31 7.70 -7.82
CA TRP A 61 -14.87 8.94 -8.46
C TRP A 61 -15.12 10.18 -7.57
N ASP A 62 -15.69 10.01 -6.38
CA ASP A 62 -15.65 11.02 -5.34
C ASP A 62 -14.36 10.86 -4.50
N PRO A 63 -13.60 11.93 -4.24
CA PRO A 63 -12.35 11.83 -3.51
C PRO A 63 -12.53 11.46 -2.03
N GLU A 64 -13.63 11.83 -1.37
CA GLU A 64 -13.88 11.52 0.04
C GLU A 64 -14.15 10.03 0.22
N ASP A 65 -15.03 9.47 -0.60
CA ASP A 65 -15.32 8.03 -0.62
C ASP A 65 -14.08 7.21 -0.99
N ALA A 66 -13.29 7.68 -1.97
CA ALA A 66 -12.04 7.03 -2.32
C ALA A 66 -11.04 7.00 -1.14
N ILE A 67 -10.92 8.11 -0.39
CA ILE A 67 -10.06 8.18 0.80
C ILE A 67 -10.54 7.21 1.88
N GLY A 68 -11.84 7.23 2.21
CA GLY A 68 -12.44 6.35 3.21
C GLY A 68 -12.30 4.87 2.82
N SER A 69 -12.54 4.55 1.55
CA SER A 69 -12.44 3.21 0.99
C SER A 69 -11.02 2.68 1.03
N VAL A 70 -10.01 3.49 0.65
CA VAL A 70 -8.60 3.11 0.78
C VAL A 70 -8.25 2.89 2.26
N ALA A 71 -8.65 3.78 3.17
CA ALA A 71 -8.39 3.60 4.60
C ALA A 71 -9.01 2.30 5.15
N ASN A 72 -10.25 1.99 4.78
CA ASN A 72 -10.93 0.76 5.16
C ASN A 72 -10.24 -0.48 4.58
N TYR A 73 -9.79 -0.43 3.32
CA TYR A 73 -8.99 -1.49 2.70
C TYR A 73 -7.73 -1.79 3.52
N PHE A 74 -6.96 -0.76 3.87
CA PHE A 74 -5.73 -0.93 4.65
C PHE A 74 -5.99 -1.50 6.04
N LYS A 75 -7.02 -1.00 6.73
CA LYS A 75 -7.46 -1.52 8.03
C LYS A 75 -7.83 -3.00 7.94
N ALA A 76 -8.63 -3.39 6.94
CA ALA A 76 -9.04 -4.77 6.72
C ALA A 76 -7.86 -5.71 6.39
N HIS A 77 -6.77 -5.17 5.84
CA HIS A 77 -5.56 -5.92 5.51
C HIS A 77 -4.48 -5.89 6.60
N GLY A 78 -4.81 -5.43 7.81
CA GLY A 78 -3.94 -5.51 8.98
C GLY A 78 -3.04 -4.29 9.19
N TRP A 79 -3.40 -3.13 8.66
CA TRP A 79 -2.70 -1.89 8.99
C TRP A 79 -2.75 -1.62 10.50
N THR A 80 -1.60 -1.36 11.11
CA THR A 80 -1.47 -0.97 12.51
C THR A 80 -1.20 0.53 12.61
N PRO A 81 -2.13 1.34 13.16
CA PRO A 81 -1.92 2.77 13.36
C PRO A 81 -0.65 3.05 14.18
N GLY A 82 0.16 4.03 13.74
CA GLY A 82 1.43 4.36 14.38
C GLY A 82 2.56 3.35 14.18
N GLY A 83 2.31 2.21 13.52
CA GLY A 83 3.33 1.21 13.22
C GLY A 83 4.30 1.66 12.13
N GLN A 84 5.59 1.35 12.29
CA GLN A 84 6.60 1.58 11.28
C GLN A 84 6.33 0.75 10.01
N VAL A 85 6.62 1.33 8.84
CA VAL A 85 6.44 0.67 7.54
C VAL A 85 7.68 -0.13 7.18
N ALA A 86 8.82 0.54 7.00
CA ALA A 86 10.10 -0.08 6.75
C ALA A 86 11.20 0.70 7.48
N VAL A 87 12.28 0.02 7.85
CA VAL A 87 13.46 0.64 8.46
C VAL A 87 14.68 0.29 7.61
N GLN A 88 15.45 1.31 7.22
CA GLN A 88 16.65 1.09 6.43
C GLN A 88 17.68 0.28 7.23
N ALA A 89 18.40 -0.61 6.56
CA ALA A 89 19.50 -1.35 7.14
C ALA A 89 20.85 -0.68 6.83
N ASN A 90 21.76 -0.75 7.78
CA ASN A 90 23.19 -0.60 7.55
C ASN A 90 23.80 -1.97 7.23
N GLY A 91 24.79 -2.02 6.34
CA GLY A 91 25.44 -3.25 5.90
C GLY A 91 24.82 -3.85 4.64
N GLU A 92 25.30 -5.02 4.23
CA GLU A 92 24.91 -5.69 2.99
C GLU A 92 24.68 -7.18 3.24
N ALA A 93 23.68 -7.78 2.56
CA ALA A 93 23.35 -9.20 2.69
C ALA A 93 23.09 -9.84 1.31
N PHE A 94 24.13 -9.96 0.48
CA PHE A 94 24.01 -10.46 -0.89
C PHE A 94 23.54 -11.92 -1.00
N GLY A 95 23.84 -12.75 0.01
CA GLY A 95 23.56 -14.19 0.01
C GLY A 95 22.14 -14.56 0.44
N LEU A 96 21.33 -13.60 0.88
CA LEU A 96 19.96 -13.85 1.31
C LEU A 96 18.94 -13.53 0.21
N GLU A 97 17.90 -14.36 0.13
CA GLU A 97 16.73 -14.04 -0.68
C GLU A 97 16.10 -12.74 -0.18
N ASN A 98 15.63 -11.91 -1.11
CA ASN A 98 15.02 -10.63 -0.81
C ASN A 98 13.67 -10.48 -1.53
N GLY A 99 12.86 -9.57 -1.03
CA GLY A 99 11.51 -9.30 -1.51
C GLY A 99 10.49 -9.31 -0.38
N PHE A 100 9.35 -8.67 -0.61
CA PHE A 100 8.32 -8.45 0.41
C PHE A 100 7.68 -9.73 0.98
N LYS A 101 7.90 -10.89 0.33
CA LYS A 101 7.41 -12.20 0.79
C LYS A 101 8.38 -12.93 1.71
N THR A 102 9.64 -12.51 1.75
CA THR A 102 10.66 -13.14 2.60
C THR A 102 10.33 -12.92 4.08
N LYS A 103 10.80 -13.83 4.94
CA LYS A 103 10.60 -13.76 6.39
C LYS A 103 11.87 -14.22 7.10
N TYR A 104 12.45 -13.32 7.86
CA TYR A 104 13.63 -13.55 8.68
C TYR A 104 13.38 -13.04 10.09
N SER A 105 14.01 -13.67 11.08
CA SER A 105 14.15 -13.04 12.39
C SER A 105 15.19 -11.91 12.32
N VAL A 106 15.07 -10.93 13.21
CA VAL A 106 16.05 -9.84 13.31
C VAL A 106 17.46 -10.38 13.58
N ALA A 107 17.57 -11.45 14.38
CA ALA A 107 18.84 -12.10 14.68
C ALA A 107 19.49 -12.76 13.45
N GLN A 108 18.70 -13.35 12.54
CA GLN A 108 19.21 -13.91 11.29
C GLN A 108 19.82 -12.82 10.39
N LEU A 109 19.13 -11.68 10.27
CA LEU A 109 19.64 -10.55 9.48
C LEU A 109 20.86 -9.90 10.14
N ALA A 110 20.90 -9.83 11.47
CA ALA A 110 22.08 -9.38 12.21
C ALA A 110 23.29 -10.29 11.99
N ALA A 111 23.10 -11.61 12.00
CA ALA A 111 24.16 -12.58 11.69
C ALA A 111 24.63 -12.48 10.22
N ALA A 112 23.78 -12.00 9.32
CA ALA A 112 24.13 -11.70 7.93
C ALA A 112 24.80 -10.34 7.73
N GLY A 113 25.02 -9.57 8.81
CA GLY A 113 25.72 -8.28 8.78
C GLY A 113 24.82 -7.05 8.68
N LEU A 114 23.50 -7.21 8.81
CA LEU A 114 22.55 -6.09 8.77
C LEU A 114 22.21 -5.57 10.16
N THR A 115 22.28 -4.25 10.35
CA THR A 115 21.75 -3.60 11.57
C THR A 115 20.71 -2.55 11.20
N PRO A 116 19.62 -2.41 11.94
CA PRO A 116 18.59 -1.43 11.61
C PRO A 116 19.07 -0.02 11.95
N SER A 117 18.79 0.97 11.09
CA SER A 117 19.16 2.38 11.31
C SER A 117 18.33 3.05 12.41
N GLN A 118 17.20 2.46 12.77
CA GLN A 118 16.32 2.88 13.85
C GLN A 118 15.84 1.66 14.65
N PRO A 119 15.42 1.80 15.92
CA PRO A 119 14.80 0.72 16.65
C PRO A 119 13.58 0.17 15.87
N LEU A 120 13.49 -1.15 15.76
CA LEU A 120 12.39 -1.84 15.07
C LEU A 120 11.15 -2.03 15.95
N GLY A 121 11.24 -1.70 17.24
CA GLY A 121 10.24 -2.05 18.24
C GLY A 121 10.15 -3.56 18.47
N ASN A 122 8.99 -4.01 18.97
CA ASN A 122 8.73 -5.43 19.23
C ASN A 122 8.20 -6.07 17.94
N VAL A 123 9.11 -6.61 17.12
CA VAL A 123 8.79 -7.34 15.90
C VAL A 123 9.53 -8.67 15.84
N ASP A 124 8.79 -9.76 15.67
CA ASP A 124 9.37 -11.11 15.65
C ASP A 124 10.01 -11.44 14.30
N GLN A 125 9.36 -11.00 13.22
CA GLN A 125 9.76 -11.30 11.85
C GLN A 125 9.63 -10.08 10.94
N VAL A 126 10.59 -9.96 10.03
CA VAL A 126 10.67 -8.91 9.01
C VAL A 126 10.98 -9.52 7.65
N SER A 127 10.60 -8.82 6.59
CA SER A 127 11.08 -9.13 5.25
C SER A 127 12.41 -8.45 4.98
N LEU A 128 13.29 -9.09 4.20
CA LEU A 128 14.49 -8.46 3.67
C LEU A 128 14.13 -7.80 2.34
N LEU A 129 14.13 -6.47 2.30
CA LEU A 129 13.93 -5.72 1.07
C LEU A 129 15.28 -5.27 0.53
N ARG A 130 15.43 -5.30 -0.80
CA ARG A 130 16.62 -4.81 -1.50
C ARG A 130 16.18 -3.92 -2.65
N LEU A 131 16.68 -2.69 -2.67
CA LEU A 131 16.43 -1.72 -3.73
C LEU A 131 17.73 -1.45 -4.48
N ASP A 132 17.67 -1.50 -5.80
CA ASP A 132 18.75 -1.06 -6.66
C ASP A 132 18.71 0.47 -6.76
N VAL A 133 19.79 1.13 -6.33
CA VAL A 133 19.92 2.60 -6.37
C VAL A 133 20.94 3.06 -7.41
N GLY A 134 21.35 2.18 -8.33
CA GLY A 134 22.29 2.44 -9.41
C GLY A 134 23.76 2.36 -8.98
N THR A 135 24.12 2.94 -7.83
CA THR A 135 25.49 2.86 -7.26
C THR A 135 25.72 1.62 -6.39
N GLY A 136 24.67 0.84 -6.13
CA GLY A 136 24.69 -0.32 -5.26
C GLY A 136 23.29 -0.71 -4.82
N TYR A 137 23.21 -1.48 -3.73
CA TYR A 137 21.93 -1.89 -3.16
C TYR A 137 21.69 -1.23 -1.79
N GLN A 138 20.46 -0.78 -1.57
CA GLN A 138 19.97 -0.43 -0.24
C GLN A 138 19.13 -1.57 0.33
N TYR A 139 19.44 -1.98 1.55
CA TYR A 139 18.70 -3.01 2.27
C TYR A 139 17.74 -2.37 3.28
N TRP A 140 16.59 -3.00 3.48
CA TRP A 140 15.59 -2.54 4.44
C TRP A 140 14.95 -3.73 5.16
N PHE A 141 14.62 -3.51 6.43
CA PHE A 141 13.73 -4.34 7.20
C PHE A 141 12.29 -3.93 6.85
N GLY A 142 11.58 -4.76 6.10
CA GLY A 142 10.15 -4.53 5.81
C GLY A 142 9.28 -5.07 6.94
N LEU A 143 8.58 -4.16 7.64
CA LEU A 143 7.71 -4.47 8.78
C LEU A 143 6.27 -4.80 8.33
N PRO A 144 5.36 -5.24 9.22
CA PRO A 144 4.01 -5.65 8.84
C PRO A 144 3.24 -4.61 8.02
N ASN A 145 3.35 -3.32 8.34
CA ASN A 145 2.68 -2.26 7.58
C ASN A 145 3.19 -2.14 6.13
N PHE A 146 4.48 -2.44 5.85
CA PHE A 146 4.96 -2.53 4.47
C PHE A 146 4.28 -3.66 3.71
N TYR A 147 4.13 -4.83 4.34
CA TYR A 147 3.40 -5.94 3.75
C TYR A 147 1.93 -5.56 3.49
N THR A 148 1.29 -4.79 4.37
CA THR A 148 -0.07 -4.27 4.15
C THR A 148 -0.15 -3.41 2.89
N ILE A 149 0.82 -2.52 2.62
CA ILE A 149 0.86 -1.73 1.38
C ILE A 149 0.96 -2.66 0.16
N THR A 150 1.78 -3.72 0.25
CA THR A 150 1.90 -4.69 -0.84
C THR A 150 0.60 -5.47 -1.10
N ARG A 151 -0.36 -5.47 -0.17
CA ARG A 151 -1.69 -6.06 -0.43
C ARG A 151 -2.53 -5.25 -1.41
N TYR A 152 -2.21 -3.98 -1.61
CA TYR A 152 -2.86 -3.15 -2.62
C TYR A 152 -2.33 -3.48 -4.02
N ASN A 153 -1.00 -3.62 -4.14
CA ASN A 153 -0.33 -4.12 -5.34
C ASN A 153 0.93 -4.89 -4.93
N HIS A 154 1.04 -6.13 -5.40
CA HIS A 154 2.01 -7.14 -4.98
C HIS A 154 3.45 -6.86 -5.49
N SER A 155 4.02 -5.70 -5.15
CA SER A 155 5.33 -5.25 -5.60
C SER A 155 6.09 -4.48 -4.51
N THR A 156 7.36 -4.83 -4.30
CA THR A 156 8.27 -4.10 -3.40
C THR A 156 8.45 -2.64 -3.84
N HIS A 157 8.66 -2.40 -5.13
CA HIS A 157 8.87 -1.05 -5.67
C HIS A 157 7.62 -0.19 -5.52
N TYR A 158 6.44 -0.76 -5.79
CA TYR A 158 5.18 -0.07 -5.59
C TYR A 158 5.02 0.37 -4.13
N ALA A 159 5.18 -0.57 -3.19
CA ALA A 159 4.98 -0.28 -1.78
C ALA A 159 5.97 0.76 -1.24
N MET A 160 7.23 0.68 -1.67
CA MET A 160 8.23 1.68 -1.30
C MET A 160 7.92 3.05 -1.90
N ALA A 161 7.53 3.12 -3.18
CA ALA A 161 7.19 4.37 -3.85
C ALA A 161 5.97 5.06 -3.20
N VAL A 162 4.91 4.30 -2.91
CA VAL A 162 3.71 4.82 -2.21
C VAL A 162 4.09 5.40 -0.85
N TRP A 163 4.88 4.67 -0.07
CA TRP A 163 5.28 5.13 1.26
C TRP A 163 6.18 6.37 1.20
N GLN A 164 7.22 6.36 0.36
CA GLN A 164 8.14 7.49 0.22
C GLN A 164 7.46 8.74 -0.35
N LEU A 165 6.54 8.59 -1.30
CA LEU A 165 5.73 9.70 -1.82
C LEU A 165 4.89 10.33 -0.70
N GLY A 166 4.22 9.51 0.12
CA GLY A 166 3.44 10.00 1.26
C GLY A 166 4.31 10.78 2.27
N LEU A 167 5.51 10.29 2.58
CA LEU A 167 6.47 10.99 3.43
C LEU A 167 6.91 12.32 2.81
N ALA A 168 7.25 12.35 1.52
CA ALA A 168 7.69 13.56 0.83
C ALA A 168 6.59 14.64 0.81
N VAL A 169 5.34 14.26 0.53
CA VAL A 169 4.19 15.18 0.58
C VAL A 169 3.95 15.68 2.00
N SER A 170 4.06 14.81 3.01
CA SER A 170 3.92 15.21 4.42
C SER A 170 4.98 16.24 4.82
N GLN A 171 6.25 16.02 4.45
CA GLN A 171 7.34 16.96 4.71
C GLN A 171 7.13 18.30 4.01
N ALA A 172 6.70 18.28 2.74
CA ALA A 172 6.45 19.50 1.96
C ALA A 172 5.26 20.33 2.50
N ARG A 173 4.33 19.72 3.23
CA ARG A 173 3.17 20.39 3.83
C ARG A 173 3.46 21.05 5.18
N VAL A 174 4.55 20.68 5.87
CA VAL A 174 4.98 21.38 7.08
C VAL A 174 5.60 22.72 6.65
N PRO A 175 5.05 23.87 7.05
CA PRO A 175 5.65 25.16 6.70
C PRO A 175 7.09 25.20 7.24
N ALA A 176 8.04 25.63 6.42
CA ALA A 176 9.40 25.93 6.91
C ALA A 176 9.26 26.87 8.11
N ALA A 177 9.82 26.49 9.27
CA ALA A 177 9.83 27.35 10.44
C ALA A 177 10.44 28.70 10.03
N SER A 178 9.68 29.78 10.20
CA SER A 178 10.11 31.12 9.81
C SER A 178 11.39 31.47 10.59
N PRO A 179 12.51 31.83 9.94
CA PRO A 179 13.76 32.18 10.64
C PRO A 179 13.69 33.55 11.35
N PHE A 180 12.55 34.25 11.30
CA PHE A 180 12.34 35.55 11.94
C PHE A 180 11.24 35.46 12.98
N SER A 181 11.61 35.01 14.18
CA SER A 181 10.88 35.27 15.42
C SER A 181 11.90 35.38 16.54
N GLN A 182 12.46 36.58 16.68
CA GLN A 182 12.97 37.15 17.94
C GLN A 182 12.32 38.51 18.12
#